data_AF-A0A530GHM1-F1
#
_entry.id   AF-A0A530GHM1-F1
#
_cell.length_a   1.000
_cell.length_b   1.000
_cell.length_c   1.000
_cell.angle_alpha   90.00
_cell.angle_beta   90.00
_cell.angle_gamma   90.00
#
_symmetry.space_group_name_H-M   'P 1'
#
loop_
_entity.id
_entity.type
_entity.pdbx_description
1 polymer ?
#
loop_
_entity_poly.entity_id
_entity_poly.type
_entity_poly.pdbx_seq_one_letter_code
_entity_poly.pdbx_strand_id
1 'polypeptide(L)'
;ALVPPASYFARIREICDRYGILLIHDEVMTGIGRTGKFLSGDHWSCRPDIVALSKGLSSGYAPLGALAATERIVGPVVTAGGFLHGHTYGGNPVACAAGVAVLGEVDRLGLVA
;
A
#
# COMPACT_ATOMS: atom_id res chain seq x y z
N ALA A 1 -6.88 -7.87 -17.01
CA ALA A 1 -6.03 -8.19 -15.84
C ALA A 1 -5.62 -9.64 -15.94
N LEU A 2 -4.37 -9.98 -15.61
CA LEU A 2 -3.88 -11.36 -15.55
C LEU A 2 -3.59 -11.68 -14.09
N VAL A 3 -4.06 -12.83 -13.61
CA VAL A 3 -3.71 -13.34 -12.28
C VAL A 3 -2.41 -14.15 -12.45
N PRO A 4 -1.35 -13.85 -11.68
CA PRO A 4 -0.12 -14.63 -11.79
C PRO A 4 -0.34 -16.06 -11.26
N PRO A 5 0.51 -17.02 -11.67
CA PRO A 5 0.48 -18.35 -11.09
C PRO A 5 0.62 -18.30 -9.56
N ALA A 6 -0.01 -19.23 -8.85
CA ALA A 6 -0.04 -19.24 -7.39
C ALA A 6 1.36 -19.19 -6.72
N SER A 7 2.38 -19.73 -7.38
CA SER A 7 3.77 -19.73 -6.90
C SER A 7 4.52 -18.42 -7.10
N TYR A 8 4.02 -17.51 -7.94
CA TYR A 8 4.79 -16.35 -8.41
C TYR A 8 5.20 -15.42 -7.26
N PHE A 9 4.23 -14.92 -6.49
CA PHE A 9 4.51 -13.94 -5.45
C PHE A 9 5.35 -14.51 -4.30
N ALA A 10 5.07 -15.75 -3.89
CA ALA A 10 5.90 -16.46 -2.91
C ALA A 10 7.35 -16.56 -3.39
N ARG A 11 7.56 -16.93 -4.66
CA ARG A 11 8.90 -17.04 -5.23
C ARG A 11 9.62 -15.69 -5.34
N ILE A 12 8.91 -14.64 -5.71
CA ILE A 12 9.48 -13.29 -5.75
C ILE A 12 9.89 -12.84 -4.34
N ARG A 13 9.06 -13.06 -3.33
CA ARG A 13 9.39 -12.74 -1.93
C ARG A 13 10.65 -13.46 -1.46
N GLU A 14 10.74 -14.77 -1.71
CA GLU A 14 11.94 -15.58 -1.37
C GLU A 14 13.22 -15.03 -2.02
N ILE A 15 13.14 -14.62 -3.29
CA ILE A 15 14.28 -14.05 -4.02
C ILE A 15 14.68 -12.72 -3.38
N CYS A 16 13.71 -11.84 -3.10
CA CYS A 16 13.97 -10.56 -2.47
C CYS A 16 14.64 -10.72 -1.10
N ASP A 17 14.16 -11.67 -0.29
CA ASP A 17 14.71 -11.94 1.04
C ASP A 17 16.14 -12.49 0.96
N ARG A 18 16.38 -13.44 0.03
CA ARG A 18 17.70 -14.07 -0.16
C ARG A 18 18.78 -13.06 -0.54
N TYR A 19 18.45 -12.07 -1.35
CA TYR A 19 19.41 -11.14 -1.93
C TYR A 19 19.36 -9.74 -1.32
N GLY A 20 18.55 -9.53 -0.27
CA GLY A 20 18.41 -8.22 0.37
C GLY A 20 17.79 -7.15 -0.53
N ILE A 21 16.92 -7.57 -1.47
CA ILE A 21 16.23 -6.66 -2.41
C ILE A 21 14.92 -6.20 -1.77
N LEU A 22 14.62 -4.91 -1.89
CA LEU A 22 13.33 -4.38 -1.44
C LEU A 22 12.21 -4.79 -2.39
N LEU A 23 11.13 -5.33 -1.84
CA LEU A 23 9.91 -5.62 -2.59
C LEU A 23 8.91 -4.47 -2.43
N ILE A 24 8.47 -3.91 -3.56
CA ILE A 24 7.46 -2.86 -3.60
C ILE A 24 6.20 -3.42 -4.23
N HIS A 25 5.07 -3.31 -3.54
CA HIS A 25 3.76 -3.57 -4.15
C HIS A 25 3.13 -2.25 -4.60
N ASP A 26 2.88 -2.12 -5.90
CA ASP A 26 2.00 -1.08 -6.43
C ASP A 26 0.55 -1.56 -6.31
N GLU A 27 -0.10 -1.15 -5.22
CA GLU A 27 -1.49 -1.48 -4.90
C GLU A 27 -2.43 -0.31 -5.25
N VAL A 28 -2.01 0.61 -6.13
CA VAL A 28 -2.83 1.77 -6.51
C VAL A 28 -4.18 1.34 -7.09
N MET A 29 -4.22 0.27 -7.90
CA MET A 29 -5.48 -0.27 -8.45
C MET A 29 -6.07 -1.40 -7.60
N THR A 30 -5.22 -2.24 -7.01
CA THR A 30 -5.60 -3.53 -6.43
C THR A 30 -5.85 -3.48 -4.93
N GLY A 31 -5.36 -2.44 -4.25
CA GLY A 31 -5.55 -2.23 -2.83
C GLY A 31 -6.97 -1.77 -2.48
N ILE A 32 -7.18 -1.55 -1.18
CA ILE A 32 -8.46 -1.12 -0.59
C ILE A 32 -9.59 -2.07 -1.02
N GLY A 33 -9.33 -3.38 -0.94
CA GLY A 33 -10.37 -4.39 -1.09
C GLY A 33 -10.72 -4.80 -2.52
N ARG A 34 -10.13 -4.18 -3.56
CA ARG A 34 -10.54 -4.41 -4.96
C ARG A 34 -10.55 -5.89 -5.36
N THR A 35 -9.63 -6.67 -4.82
CA THR A 35 -9.47 -8.10 -5.12
C THR A 35 -10.08 -9.02 -4.07
N GLY A 36 -10.82 -8.49 -3.09
CA GLY A 36 -11.40 -9.23 -1.98
C GLY A 36 -10.53 -9.29 -0.71
N LYS A 37 -9.27 -8.86 -0.78
CA LYS A 37 -8.39 -8.62 0.38
C LYS A 37 -7.95 -7.15 0.40
N PHE A 38 -7.57 -6.64 1.57
CA PHE A 38 -7.22 -5.22 1.72
C PHE A 38 -6.03 -4.85 0.83
N LEU A 39 -4.95 -5.64 0.88
CA LEU A 39 -3.89 -5.65 -0.14
C LEU A 39 -4.03 -6.91 -0.98
N SER A 40 -3.84 -6.81 -2.29
CA SER A 40 -3.84 -8.00 -3.15
C SER A 40 -2.73 -8.98 -2.81
N GLY A 41 -1.57 -8.51 -2.34
CA GLY A 41 -0.47 -9.36 -1.88
C GLY A 41 -0.87 -10.36 -0.78
N ASP A 42 -1.92 -10.06 -0.01
CA ASP A 42 -2.41 -10.92 1.08
C ASP A 42 -2.99 -12.25 0.57
N HIS A 43 -3.45 -12.32 -0.69
CA HIS A 43 -3.88 -13.58 -1.32
C HIS A 43 -2.78 -14.64 -1.39
N TRP A 44 -1.51 -14.21 -1.36
CA TRP A 44 -0.35 -15.11 -1.46
C TRP A 44 0.58 -15.03 -0.25
N SER A 45 0.14 -14.39 0.85
CA SER A 45 0.98 -14.14 2.03
C SER A 45 2.32 -13.46 1.69
N CYS A 46 2.34 -12.63 0.64
CA CYS A 46 3.52 -11.95 0.15
C CYS A 46 3.57 -10.54 0.73
N ARG A 47 4.29 -10.36 1.84
CA ARG A 47 4.40 -9.04 2.48
C ARG A 47 5.44 -8.17 1.76
N PRO A 48 5.08 -6.98 1.28
CA PRO A 48 6.05 -6.05 0.70
C PRO A 48 6.84 -5.31 1.79
N ASP A 49 7.97 -4.74 1.38
CA ASP A 49 8.73 -3.79 2.19
C ASP A 49 8.15 -2.37 2.10
N ILE A 50 7.56 -2.03 0.94
CA ILE A 50 6.90 -0.76 0.64
C ILE A 50 5.61 -1.04 -0.14
N VAL A 51 4.53 -0.31 0.17
CA VAL A 51 3.28 -0.34 -0.60
C VAL A 51 2.87 1.05 -1.05
N ALA A 52 2.48 1.17 -2.32
CA ALA A 52 1.89 2.38 -2.89
C ALA A 52 0.36 2.23 -2.95
N LEU A 53 -0.36 3.24 -2.46
CA LEU A 53 -1.82 3.27 -2.38
C LEU A 53 -2.35 4.59 -2.96
N SER A 54 -3.47 4.53 -3.67
CA SER A 54 -4.24 5.70 -4.14
C SER A 54 -5.64 5.20 -4.57
N LYS A 55 -6.27 5.80 -5.58
CA LYS A 55 -7.58 5.45 -6.17
C LYS A 55 -8.64 5.09 -5.10
N GLY A 56 -8.76 3.80 -4.76
CA GLY A 56 -9.67 3.31 -3.73
C GLY A 56 -9.48 3.97 -2.36
N LEU A 57 -8.26 4.48 -2.06
CA LEU A 57 -7.93 5.10 -0.77
C LEU A 57 -8.84 6.28 -0.41
N SER A 58 -9.33 7.00 -1.40
CA SER A 58 -10.32 8.07 -1.24
C SER A 58 -11.57 7.83 -2.09
N SER A 59 -11.73 6.63 -2.68
CA SER A 59 -12.79 6.28 -3.63
C SER A 59 -13.05 7.35 -4.71
N GLY A 60 -12.03 8.13 -5.09
CA GLY A 60 -12.14 9.21 -6.08
C GLY A 60 -12.76 10.52 -5.57
N TYR A 61 -13.14 10.63 -4.30
CA TYR A 61 -13.74 11.85 -3.72
C TYR A 61 -12.75 13.01 -3.61
N ALA A 62 -11.47 12.71 -3.42
CA ALA A 62 -10.38 13.70 -3.38
C ALA A 62 -9.06 13.08 -3.86
N PRO A 63 -8.14 13.83 -4.47
CA PRO A 63 -6.81 13.33 -4.82
C PRO A 63 -6.04 12.94 -3.57
N LEU A 64 -5.83 11.63 -3.36
CA LEU A 64 -5.09 11.11 -2.23
C LEU A 64 -4.22 9.93 -2.68
N GLY A 65 -2.95 9.99 -2.32
CA GLY A 65 -2.00 8.90 -2.45
C GLY A 65 -1.22 8.72 -1.16
N ALA A 66 -0.76 7.52 -0.90
CA ALA A 66 0.05 7.18 0.25
C ALA A 66 1.13 6.17 -0.14
N LEU A 67 2.26 6.27 0.56
CA LEU A 67 3.31 5.25 0.56
C LEU A 67 3.48 4.81 2.01
N ALA A 68 3.34 3.51 2.26
CA ALA A 68 3.64 2.93 3.55
C ALA A 68 4.88 2.03 3.40
N ALA A 69 5.79 2.12 4.37
CA ALA A 69 7.04 1.38 4.39
C ALA A 69 7.26 0.74 5.77
N THR A 70 7.99 -0.37 5.81
CA THR A 70 8.33 -1.04 7.07
C THR A 70 9.28 -0.22 7.94
N GLU A 71 9.25 -0.45 9.26
CA GLU A 71 10.15 0.22 10.21
C GLU A 71 11.64 0.00 9.90
N ARG A 72 11.97 -1.17 9.33
CA ARG A 72 13.33 -1.47 8.85
C ARG A 72 13.84 -0.46 7.82
N ILE A 73 12.94 0.19 7.09
CA ILE A 73 13.25 1.28 6.14
C ILE A 73 13.11 2.63 6.83
N VAL A 74 11.99 2.87 7.51
CA VAL A 74 11.66 4.17 8.11
C VAL A 74 12.69 4.57 9.18
N GLY A 75 13.06 3.67 10.08
CA GLY A 75 14.00 3.95 11.18
C GLY A 75 15.36 4.48 10.71
N PRO A 76 16.06 3.80 9.78
CA PRO A 76 17.31 4.31 9.21
C PRO A 76 17.15 5.65 8.48
N VAL A 77 16.07 5.85 7.73
CA VAL A 77 15.79 7.11 7.03
C VAL A 77 15.61 8.26 8.02
N VAL A 78 14.85 8.04 9.09
CA VAL A 78 14.66 9.04 10.17
C VAL A 78 16.00 9.33 10.86
N THR A 79 16.78 8.29 11.19
CA THR A 79 18.11 8.44 11.82
C THR A 79 19.08 9.20 10.93
N ALA A 80 18.97 9.08 9.60
CA ALA A 80 19.78 9.79 8.62
C ALA A 80 19.34 11.27 8.38
N GLY A 81 18.39 11.79 9.16
CA GLY A 81 17.89 13.17 9.03
C GLY A 81 16.56 13.29 8.30
N GLY A 82 15.88 12.17 8.04
CA GLY A 82 14.56 12.13 7.40
C GLY A 82 14.62 12.01 5.88
N PHE A 83 13.43 11.94 5.27
CA PHE A 83 13.28 11.85 3.82
C PHE A 83 13.03 13.23 3.23
N LEU A 84 14.00 13.76 2.47
CA LEU A 84 13.91 15.06 1.81
C LEU A 84 13.04 15.01 0.54
N HIS A 85 11.77 14.65 0.73
CA HIS A 85 10.77 14.57 -0.33
C HIS A 85 9.45 15.13 0.19
N GLY A 86 8.77 15.91 -0.63
CA GLY A 86 7.50 16.52 -0.25
C GLY A 86 6.71 17.00 -1.45
N HIS A 87 5.40 17.11 -1.25
CA HIS A 87 4.48 17.71 -2.21
C HIS A 87 3.72 18.84 -1.51
N THR A 88 3.40 19.91 -2.23
CA THR A 88 2.61 21.04 -1.69
C THR A 88 1.30 20.59 -1.05
N TYR A 89 0.66 19.58 -1.63
CA TYR A 89 -0.59 18.99 -1.12
C TYR A 89 -0.39 17.68 -0.36
N GLY A 90 0.86 17.32 -0.02
CA GLY A 90 1.14 16.18 0.83
C GLY A 90 0.49 16.37 2.20
N GLY A 91 -0.28 15.37 2.66
CA GLY A 91 -1.03 15.48 3.91
C GLY A 91 -2.18 16.49 3.90
N ASN A 92 -2.75 16.80 2.72
CA ASN A 92 -3.89 17.71 2.62
C ASN A 92 -5.06 17.25 3.53
N PRO A 93 -5.52 18.08 4.49
CA PRO A 93 -6.53 17.66 5.46
C PRO A 93 -7.87 17.23 4.86
N VAL A 94 -8.30 17.86 3.76
CA VAL A 94 -9.57 17.52 3.09
C VAL A 94 -9.45 16.15 2.40
N ALA A 95 -8.35 15.91 1.70
CA ALA A 95 -8.08 14.62 1.08
C ALA A 95 -7.96 13.51 2.14
N CYS A 96 -7.24 13.77 3.24
CA CYS A 96 -7.14 12.84 4.36
C CYS A 96 -8.50 12.55 5.02
N ALA A 97 -9.35 13.55 5.22
CA ALA A 97 -10.69 13.36 5.77
C ALA A 97 -11.56 12.48 4.86
N ALA A 98 -11.51 12.70 3.54
CA ALA A 98 -12.18 11.84 2.57
C ALA A 98 -11.66 10.39 2.64
N GLY A 99 -10.33 10.21 2.75
CA GLY A 99 -9.73 8.88 2.91
C GLY A 99 -10.16 8.17 4.19
N VAL A 100 -10.16 8.86 5.33
CA VAL A 100 -10.63 8.31 6.61
C VAL A 100 -12.10 7.92 6.54
N ALA A 101 -12.95 8.76 5.96
CA ALA A 101 -14.37 8.45 5.80
C ALA A 101 -14.58 7.22 4.90
N VAL A 102 -13.83 7.11 3.79
CA VAL A 102 -13.90 5.96 2.89
C VAL A 102 -13.46 4.67 3.58
N LEU A 103 -12.34 4.67 4.29
CA LEU A 103 -11.89 3.49 5.04
C LEU A 103 -12.91 3.10 6.12
N GLY A 104 -13.48 4.07 6.82
CA GLY A 104 -14.55 3.84 7.79
C GLY A 104 -15.80 3.19 7.16
N GLU A 105 -16.20 3.63 5.96
CA GLU A 105 -17.31 3.02 5.23
C GLU A 105 -16.99 1.62 4.70
N VAL A 106 -15.75 1.38 4.27
CA VAL A 106 -15.27 0.04 3.87
C VAL A 106 -15.44 -0.95 5.02
N ASP A 107 -15.03 -0.56 6.23
CA ASP A 107 -15.18 -1.39 7.43
C ASP A 107 -16.65 -1.52 7.85
N ARG A 108 -17.38 -0.40 7.93
CA ARG A 108 -18.80 -0.37 8.37
C ARG A 108 -19.70 -1.25 7.50
N LEU A 109 -19.42 -1.31 6.20
CA LEU A 109 -20.20 -2.07 5.23
C LEU A 109 -19.65 -3.48 4.99
N GLY A 110 -18.50 -3.84 5.59
CA GLY A 110 -17.88 -5.16 5.41
C GLY A 110 -17.48 -5.43 3.95
N LEU A 111 -16.90 -4.43 3.27
CA LEU A 111 -16.61 -4.52 1.83
C LEU A 111 -15.36 -5.36 1.50
N VAL A 112 -14.61 -5.79 2.51
CA VAL A 112 -13.40 -6.61 2.39
C VAL A 112 -13.57 -7.89 3.20
N ALA A 113 -13.14 -9.02 2.64
CA ALA A 113 -13.29 -10.37 3.21
C ALA A 113 -12.07 -10.84 4.01
#